data_AF-A0A3S1QF80-F1
#
_entry.id   AF-A0A3S1QF80-F1
#
_cell.length_a   1.000
_cell.length_b   1.000
_cell.length_c   1.000
_cell.angle_alpha   90.00
_cell.angle_beta   90.00
_cell.angle_gamma   90.00
#
_symmetry.space_group_name_H-M   'P 1'
#
loop_
_entity.id
_entity.type
_entity.pdbx_description
1 polymer ?
#
loop_
_entity_poly.entity_id
_entity_poly.type
_entity_poly.pdbx_seq_one_letter_code
_entity_poly.pdbx_strand_id
1 'polypeptide(L)' 'LAEAAASRSVIIEPGDRFFDRSEKPSRFMRLGISSISLQHIEPGIRELATAAGRRPAAA' A
#
# COMPACT_ATOMS: atom_id res chain seq x y z
N LEU A 1 5.47 -2.21 6.91
CA LEU A 1 5.04 -2.01 5.51
C LEU A 1 5.01 -0.53 5.13
N ALA A 2 4.26 0.32 5.86
CA ALA A 2 4.16 1.76 5.56
C ALA A 2 5.51 2.45 5.40
N GLU A 3 6.44 2.27 6.34
CA GLU A 3 7.80 2.84 6.26
C GLU A 3 8.58 2.34 5.03
N ALA A 4 8.53 1.03 4.76
CA ALA A 4 9.20 0.42 3.61
C ALA A 4 8.59 0.83 2.25
N ALA A 5 7.30 1.17 2.22
CA ALA A 5 6.63 1.72 1.05
C ALA A 5 6.98 3.20 0.86
N ALA A 6 7.06 3.97 1.96
CA ALA A 6 7.38 5.39 1.91
C ALA A 6 8.79 5.66 1.35
N SER A 7 9.77 4.80 1.66
CA SER A 7 11.12 4.89 1.06
C SER A 7 11.14 4.63 -0.46
N ARG A 8 10.03 4.12 -1.03
CA ARG A 8 9.81 3.87 -2.46
C ARG A 8 8.79 4.83 -3.06
N SER A 9 8.53 5.96 -2.39
CA SER A 9 7.53 6.96 -2.81
C SER A 9 6.08 6.45 -2.85
N VAL A 10 5.76 5.37 -2.12
CA VAL A 10 4.40 4.86 -1.94
C VAL A 10 3.92 5.18 -0.53
N ILE A 11 2.91 6.04 -0.41
CA ILE A 11 2.37 6.47 0.89
C ILE A 11 1.19 5.60 1.28
N ILE A 12 1.27 5.01 2.49
CA ILE A 12 0.16 4.29 3.13
C ILE A 12 -0.23 5.07 4.37
N GLU A 13 -1.42 5.65 4.38
CA GLU A 13 -1.92 6.41 5.52
C GLU A 13 -2.40 5.48 6.65
N PRO A 14 -2.27 5.90 7.93
CA PRO A 14 -2.84 5.17 9.06
C PRO A 14 -4.36 5.01 8.90
N GLY A 15 -4.84 3.77 8.98
CA GLY A 15 -6.25 3.44 8.83
C GLY A 15 -7.03 3.46 10.14
N ASP A 16 -6.39 3.70 11.29
CA ASP A 16 -6.94 3.46 12.63
C ASP A 16 -8.27 4.19 12.87
N ARG A 17 -8.46 5.38 12.27
CA ARG A 17 -9.74 6.13 12.30
C ARG A 17 -10.92 5.37 11.68
N PHE A 18 -10.66 4.43 10.76
CA PHE A 18 -11.65 3.64 10.05
C PHE A 18 -11.85 2.24 10.66
N PHE A 19 -11.05 1.85 11.65
CA PHE A 19 -11.17 0.54 12.29
C PHE A 19 -11.72 0.72 13.72
N ASP A 20 -12.99 0.38 13.89
CA ASP A 20 -13.73 0.55 15.15
C ASP A 20 -13.55 -0.65 16.13
N ARG A 21 -12.56 -1.52 15.91
CA ARG A 21 -12.40 -2.79 16.65
C ARG A 21 -11.10 -2.88 17.42
N SER A 22 -11.20 -3.43 18.63
CA SER A 22 -10.12 -3.71 19.58
C SER A 22 -9.11 -4.80 19.10
N GLU A 23 -9.37 -5.46 17.97
CA GLU A 23 -8.53 -6.56 17.47
C GLU A 23 -7.48 -6.10 16.46
N LYS A 24 -6.21 -6.42 16.75
CA LYS A 24 -5.10 -6.50 15.77
C LYS A 24 -4.98 -7.96 15.30
N PRO A 25 -4.64 -8.28 14.02
CA PRO A 25 -3.96 -7.45 13.03
C PRO A 25 -4.76 -7.28 11.71
N SER A 26 -4.87 -6.05 11.22
CA SER A 26 -5.52 -5.75 9.92
C SER A 26 -4.51 -5.84 8.77
N ARG A 27 -4.53 -6.94 8.00
CA ARG A 27 -3.84 -7.03 6.68
C ARG A 27 -4.65 -6.33 5.58
N PHE A 28 -5.18 -5.15 5.89
CA PHE A 28 -6.06 -4.40 5.02
C PHE A 28 -5.47 -3.01 4.80
N MET A 29 -5.62 -2.51 3.57
CA MET A 29 -5.33 -1.12 3.22
C MET A 29 -6.41 -0.61 2.29
N ARG A 30 -6.73 0.68 2.39
CA ARG A 30 -7.61 1.35 1.44
C ARG A 30 -6.76 1.99 0.34
N LEU A 31 -7.12 1.76 -0.91
CA LEU A 31 -6.50 2.40 -2.06
C LEU A 31 -7.45 3.46 -2.64
N GLY A 32 -7.06 4.73 -2.57
CA GLY A 32 -7.78 5.84 -3.20
C GLY A 32 -7.40 5.98 -4.68
N ILE A 33 -8.05 5.24 -5.57
CA ILE A 33 -7.74 5.27 -7.02
C ILE A 33 -8.05 6.64 -7.64
N SER A 34 -9.11 7.30 -7.19
CA SER A 34 -9.56 8.60 -7.73
C SER A 34 -8.55 9.75 -7.53
N SER A 35 -7.61 9.60 -6.59
CA SER A 35 -6.58 10.61 -6.28
C SER A 35 -5.21 10.30 -6.88
N ILE A 36 -5.10 9.28 -7.74
CA ILE A 36 -3.83 8.85 -8.35
C ILE A 36 -3.93 9.03 -9.86
N SER A 37 -3.02 9.83 -10.44
CA SER A 37 -2.91 9.91 -11.91
C SER A 37 -2.61 8.53 -12.50
N LEU A 38 -3.25 8.20 -13.63
CA LEU A 38 -3.16 6.88 -14.29
C LEU A 38 -1.71 6.37 -14.44
N GLN A 39 -0.79 7.26 -14.81
CA GLN A 39 0.64 6.97 -15.00
C GLN A 39 1.36 6.49 -13.74
N HIS A 40 0.81 6.75 -12.54
CA HIS A 40 1.40 6.37 -11.26
C HIS A 40 0.80 5.08 -10.68
N ILE A 41 -0.32 4.58 -11.23
CA ILE A 41 -1.00 3.40 -10.67
C ILE A 41 -0.13 2.15 -10.83
N GLU A 42 0.23 1.79 -12.07
CA GLU A 42 1.03 0.60 -12.37
C GLU A 42 2.41 0.63 -11.67
N PRO A 43 3.22 1.72 -11.78
CA PRO A 43 4.48 1.81 -11.05
C PRO A 43 4.30 1.76 -9.53
N GLY A 44 3.29 2.45 -8.99
CA GLY A 44 3.03 2.49 -7.55
C GLY A 44 2.66 1.11 -6.98
N ILE A 45 1.85 0.32 -7.68
CA ILE A 45 1.49 -1.05 -7.27
C ILE A 45 2.72 -1.97 -7.28
N ARG A 46 3.62 -1.80 -8.27
CA ARG A 46 4.87 -2.58 -8.35
C ARG A 46 5.81 -2.30 -7.19
N GLU A 47 5.98 -1.03 -6.83
CA GLU A 47 6.78 -0.63 -5.68
C GLU A 47 6.16 -1.09 -4.36
N LEU A 48 4.83 -1.00 -4.25
CA LEU A 48 4.10 -1.53 -3.10
C LEU A 48 4.30 -3.04 -2.92
N ALA A 49 4.24 -3.82 -4.00
CA ALA A 49 4.48 -5.26 -3.96
C ALA A 49 5.91 -5.57 -3.48
N THR A 50 6.89 -4.79 -3.95
CA THR A 50 8.29 -4.92 -3.54
C THR A 50 8.46 -4.57 -2.05
N ALA A 51 7.82 -3.49 -1.57
CA ALA A 51 7.81 -3.13 -0.15
C ALA A 51 7.16 -4.20 0.74
N ALA A 52 6.17 -4.93 0.21
CA ALA A 52 5.51 -6.04 0.88
C ALA A 52 6.34 -7.34 0.88
N GLY A 53 7.55 -7.32 0.30
CA GLY A 53 8.39 -8.51 0.19
C GLY A 53 7.84 -9.56 -0.78
N ARG A 54 6.85 -9.21 -1.61
CA ARG A 54 6.40 -10.09 -2.68
C ARG A 54 7.44 -10.04 -3.79
N ARG A 55 8.02 -11.20 -4.11
CA ARG A 55 8.75 -11.35 -5.37
C ARG A 55 7.77 -11.19 -6.53
N PRO A 56 8.13 -10.48 -7.60
CA PRO A 56 7.32 -10.48 -8.81
C PRO A 56 7.15 -11.94 -9.27
N ALA A 57 5.92 -12.33 -9.62
CA ALA A 57 5.71 -13.58 -10.35
C ALA A 57 6.55 -13.49 -11.63
N ALA A 58 7.43 -14.47 -11.84
CA ALA A 58 8.32 -14.51 -13.00
C ALA A 58 7.49 -14.33 -14.28
N ALA A 59 7.98 -13.47 -15.18
CA ALA A 59 7.38 -13.16 -16.47
C ALA A 59 7.47 -14.35 -17.44
#